data_AF-B6W0I2-F1
#
_entry.id   AF-B6W0I2-F1
#
_cell.length_a   1.000
_cell.length_b   1.000
_cell.length_c   1.000
_cell.angle_alpha   90.00
_cell.angle_beta   90.00
_cell.angle_gamma   90.00
#
_symmetry.space_group_name_H-M   'P 1'
#
loop_
_entity.id
_entity.type
_entity.pdbx_description
1 polymer ?
#
loop_
_entity_poly.entity_id
_entity_poly.type
_entity_poly.pdbx_seq_one_letter_code
_entity_poly.pdbx_strand_id
1 'polypeptide(L)'
;MGYVVLLLSVFVPLLMFMFGMINDSNLLFTKASIKLLIWFSLFMIFLAKVKDENEKISRIRVKAICYAIYLLGIYYIVMLVRGVYNGNLEEADNSIAIVYMAFNVICLEFGVQKSRVDRLFKK
;
A
#
# COMPACT_ATOMS: atom_id res chain seq x y z
N MET A 1 -9.65 11.67 -11.73
CA MET A 1 -9.86 11.96 -10.30
C MET A 1 -8.67 11.60 -9.43
N GLY A 2 -8.24 10.34 -9.33
CA GLY A 2 -7.13 9.94 -8.44
C GLY A 2 -5.81 10.72 -8.64
N TYR A 3 -5.37 10.92 -9.90
CA TYR A 3 -4.16 11.73 -10.19
C TYR A 3 -4.27 13.20 -9.75
N VAL A 4 -5.47 13.79 -9.82
CA VAL A 4 -5.70 15.18 -9.37
C VAL A 4 -5.59 15.28 -7.86
N VAL A 5 -6.18 14.31 -7.14
CA VAL A 5 -6.07 14.24 -5.67
C VAL A 5 -4.63 13.99 -5.23
N LEU A 6 -3.88 13.13 -5.95
CA LEU A 6 -2.46 12.92 -5.67
C LEU A 6 -1.65 14.21 -5.87
N LEU A 7 -1.90 14.94 -6.96
CA LEU A 7 -1.22 16.21 -7.22
C LEU A 7 -1.52 17.24 -6.11
N LEU A 8 -2.78 17.37 -5.71
CA LEU A 8 -3.18 18.23 -4.58
C LEU A 8 -2.51 17.80 -3.27
N SER A 9 -2.37 16.49 -3.02
CA SER A 9 -1.74 15.95 -1.79
C SER A 9 -0.28 16.40 -1.61
N VAL A 10 0.41 16.71 -2.70
CA VAL A 10 1.79 17.22 -2.68
C VAL A 10 1.83 18.72 -2.36
N PHE A 11 0.84 19.48 -2.81
CA PHE A 11 0.79 20.94 -2.61
C PHE A 11 0.16 21.34 -1.26
N VAL A 12 -0.79 20.57 -0.75
CA VAL A 12 -1.50 20.83 0.51
C VAL A 12 -0.56 21.02 1.73
N PRO A 13 0.46 20.17 1.96
CA PRO A 13 1.42 20.35 3.06
C PRO A 13 2.23 21.65 2.92
N LEU A 14 2.60 21.99 1.68
CA LEU A 14 3.40 23.17 1.37
C LEU A 14 2.60 24.45 1.63
N LEU A 15 1.31 24.47 1.26
CA LEU A 15 0.40 25.57 1.57
C LEU A 15 0.13 25.68 3.08
N MET A 16 -0.13 24.58 3.77
CA MET A 16 -0.31 24.60 5.23
C MET A 16 0.91 25.14 5.96
N PHE A 17 2.11 24.81 5.48
CA PHE A 17 3.36 25.35 6.00
C PHE A 17 3.48 26.85 5.75
N MET A 18 3.23 27.31 4.51
CA MET A 18 3.29 28.74 4.16
C MET A 18 2.26 29.59 4.91
N PHE A 19 1.09 29.06 5.23
CA PHE A 19 0.06 29.75 6.02
C PHE A 19 0.26 29.64 7.55
N GLY A 20 1.35 29.03 8.01
CA GLY A 20 1.64 28.89 9.45
C GLY A 20 0.62 28.03 10.20
N MET A 21 -0.09 27.14 9.50
CA MET A 21 -1.12 26.28 10.10
C MET A 21 -0.55 25.01 10.75
N ILE A 22 0.75 24.77 10.63
CA ILE A 22 1.44 23.59 11.18
C ILE A 22 2.13 23.98 12.49
N ASN A 23 1.70 23.38 13.59
CA ASN A 23 2.25 23.56 14.93
C ASN A 23 2.72 22.20 15.47
N ASP A 24 3.63 22.18 16.45
CA ASP A 24 4.16 20.93 17.04
C ASP A 24 3.06 20.00 17.56
N SER A 25 1.96 20.55 18.06
CA SER A 25 0.81 19.78 18.54
C SER A 25 -0.03 19.12 17.44
N ASN A 26 -0.07 19.70 16.23
CA ASN A 26 -0.85 19.15 15.11
C ASN A 26 0.01 18.40 14.09
N LEU A 27 1.34 18.46 14.22
CA LEU A 27 2.28 17.91 13.25
C LEU A 27 2.09 16.41 13.00
N LEU A 28 1.85 15.63 14.05
CA LEU A 28 1.56 14.19 13.95
C LEU A 28 0.27 13.93 13.17
N PHE A 29 -0.79 14.66 13.49
CA PHE A 29 -2.08 14.54 12.82
C PHE A 29 -1.99 14.95 11.34
N THR A 30 -1.30 16.05 11.05
CA THR A 30 -1.06 16.54 9.69
C THR A 30 -0.24 15.53 8.88
N LYS A 31 0.81 14.95 9.45
CA LYS A 31 1.58 13.87 8.77
C LYS A 31 0.71 12.64 8.50
N ALA A 32 -0.10 12.21 9.45
CA ALA A 32 -0.97 11.06 9.28
C ALA A 32 -2.06 11.31 8.21
N SER A 33 -2.67 12.50 8.21
CA SER A 33 -3.72 12.88 7.26
C SER A 33 -3.20 12.98 5.83
N ILE A 34 -2.02 13.56 5.62
CA ILE A 34 -1.35 13.61 4.31
C ILE A 34 -1.03 12.19 3.83
N LYS A 35 -0.48 11.32 4.69
CA LYS A 35 -0.20 9.92 4.34
C LYS A 35 -1.47 9.18 3.92
N LEU A 36 -2.57 9.35 4.65
CA LEU A 36 -3.86 8.76 4.29
C LEU A 36 -4.40 9.29 2.96
N LEU A 37 -4.27 10.60 2.70
CA LEU A 37 -4.74 11.22 1.47
C LEU A 37 -3.96 10.73 0.24
N ILE A 38 -2.62 10.60 0.36
CA ILE A 38 -1.78 9.97 -0.67
C ILE A 38 -2.21 8.53 -0.88
N TRP A 39 -2.35 7.74 0.19
CA TRP A 39 -2.77 6.35 0.09
C TRP A 39 -4.12 6.20 -0.61
N PHE A 40 -5.11 7.02 -0.23
CA PHE A 40 -6.44 7.03 -0.84
C PHE A 40 -6.39 7.41 -2.33
N SER A 41 -5.55 8.38 -2.69
CA SER A 41 -5.37 8.77 -4.09
C SER A 41 -4.78 7.66 -4.96
N LEU A 42 -3.77 6.95 -4.46
CA LEU A 42 -3.16 5.79 -5.11
C LEU A 42 -4.16 4.64 -5.24
N PHE A 43 -4.95 4.39 -4.19
CA PHE A 43 -6.00 3.38 -4.19
C PHE A 43 -7.06 3.65 -5.27
N MET A 44 -7.50 4.90 -5.42
CA MET A 44 -8.42 5.28 -6.51
C MET A 44 -7.82 5.08 -7.90
N ILE A 45 -6.54 5.42 -8.10
CA ILE A 45 -5.85 5.18 -9.38
C ILE A 45 -5.80 3.68 -9.67
N PHE A 46 -5.46 2.87 -8.66
CA PHE A 46 -5.41 1.41 -8.79
C PHE A 46 -6.77 0.84 -9.23
N LEU A 47 -7.87 1.19 -8.54
CA LEU A 47 -9.21 0.72 -8.90
C LEU A 47 -9.63 1.13 -10.32
N ALA A 48 -9.32 2.36 -10.73
CA ALA A 48 -9.58 2.82 -12.08
C ALA A 48 -8.83 1.98 -13.13
N LYS A 49 -7.56 1.65 -12.87
CA LYS A 49 -6.75 0.82 -13.77
C LYS A 49 -7.17 -0.65 -13.81
N VAL A 50 -7.76 -1.17 -12.74
CA VAL A 50 -8.31 -2.54 -12.68
C VAL A 50 -9.57 -2.66 -13.55
N LYS A 51 -10.41 -1.61 -13.61
CA LYS A 51 -11.69 -1.64 -14.32
C LYS A 51 -11.55 -1.78 -15.84
N ASP A 52 -10.57 -1.11 -16.43
CA ASP A 52 -10.33 -1.10 -17.88
C ASP A 52 -9.26 -2.12 -18.33
N GLU A 53 -9.04 -3.16 -17.54
CA GLU A 53 -7.90 -4.06 -17.74
C GLU A 53 -8.21 -5.24 -18.67
N ASN A 54 -7.36 -5.44 -19.67
CA ASN A 54 -7.39 -6.62 -20.55
C ASN A 54 -6.64 -7.81 -19.94
N GLU A 55 -6.95 -9.03 -20.37
CA GLU A 55 -6.37 -10.28 -19.85
C GLU A 55 -4.83 -10.34 -19.93
N LYS A 56 -4.22 -9.75 -20.98
CA LYS A 56 -2.76 -9.62 -21.09
C LYS A 56 -2.17 -8.68 -20.03
N ILE A 57 -2.86 -7.57 -19.75
CA ILE A 57 -2.41 -6.56 -18.78
C ILE A 57 -2.60 -7.11 -17.35
N SER A 58 -3.68 -7.84 -17.09
CA SER A 58 -3.92 -8.52 -15.80
C SER A 58 -2.78 -9.47 -15.42
N ARG A 59 -2.25 -10.25 -16.38
CA ARG A 59 -1.09 -11.12 -16.14
C ARG A 59 0.17 -10.33 -15.79
N ILE A 60 0.39 -9.17 -16.41
CA ILE A 60 1.53 -8.29 -16.09
C ILE A 60 1.36 -7.72 -14.68
N ARG A 61 0.16 -7.26 -14.31
CA ARG A 61 -0.14 -6.75 -12.96
C ARG A 61 0.13 -7.78 -11.88
N VAL A 62 -0.32 -9.02 -12.07
CA VAL A 62 -0.07 -10.10 -11.08
C VAL A 62 1.43 -10.33 -10.89
N LYS A 63 2.22 -10.37 -11.97
CA LYS A 63 3.68 -10.46 -11.86
C LYS A 63 4.28 -9.26 -11.13
N ALA A 64 3.83 -8.04 -11.45
CA ALA A 64 4.29 -6.82 -10.78
C ALA A 64 3.97 -6.82 -9.27
N ILE A 65 2.78 -7.30 -8.88
CA ILE A 65 2.40 -7.45 -7.47
C ILE A 65 3.30 -8.48 -6.77
N CYS A 66 3.59 -9.62 -7.39
CA CYS A 66 4.54 -10.59 -6.81
C CYS A 66 5.93 -9.99 -6.61
N TYR A 67 6.44 -9.22 -7.58
CA TYR A 67 7.73 -8.52 -7.40
C TYR A 67 7.67 -7.47 -6.28
N ALA A 68 6.56 -6.75 -6.14
CA ALA A 68 6.37 -5.78 -5.05
C ALA A 68 6.38 -6.46 -3.67
N ILE A 69 5.70 -7.62 -3.52
CA ILE A 69 5.72 -8.41 -2.29
C ILE A 69 7.14 -8.91 -1.99
N TYR A 70 7.88 -9.35 -3.00
CA TYR A 70 9.27 -9.79 -2.83
C TYR A 70 10.19 -8.66 -2.35
N LEU A 71 10.10 -7.48 -2.98
CA LEU A 71 10.86 -6.29 -2.57
C LEU A 71 10.48 -5.83 -1.15
N LEU A 72 9.20 -5.90 -0.79
CA LEU A 72 8.72 -5.62 0.56
C LEU A 72 9.37 -6.57 1.59
N GLY A 73 9.50 -7.86 1.24
CA GLY A 73 10.19 -8.84 2.09
C GLY A 73 11.66 -8.51 2.33
N ILE A 74 12.40 -8.15 1.28
CA ILE A 74 13.80 -7.69 1.41
C ILE A 74 13.88 -6.44 2.29
N TYR A 75 13.03 -5.45 2.01
CA TYR A 75 12.96 -4.22 2.80
C TYR A 75 12.71 -4.51 4.28
N TYR A 76 11.76 -5.40 4.59
CA TYR A 76 11.43 -5.78 5.96
C TYR A 76 12.61 -6.43 6.69
N ILE A 77 13.33 -7.35 6.04
CA ILE A 77 14.53 -7.98 6.61
C ILE A 77 15.60 -6.92 6.93
N VAL A 78 15.89 -6.02 5.98
CA VAL A 78 16.88 -4.94 6.18
C VAL A 78 16.46 -4.04 7.33
N MET A 79 15.17 -3.70 7.43
CA MET A 79 14.65 -2.85 8.49
C MET A 79 14.79 -3.52 9.86
N LEU A 80 14.49 -4.81 9.98
CA LEU A 80 14.67 -5.58 11.21
C LEU A 80 16.14 -5.65 11.64
N VAL A 81 17.06 -5.95 10.72
CA VAL A 81 18.51 -5.99 11.02
C VAL A 81 18.99 -4.63 11.52
N ARG A 82 18.54 -3.55 10.89
CA ARG A 82 18.88 -2.19 11.31
C ARG A 82 18.26 -1.83 12.66
N GLY A 83 17.01 -2.22 12.91
CA GLY A 83 16.33 -2.01 14.19
C GLY A 83 17.06 -2.70 15.34
N VAL A 84 17.48 -3.95 15.14
CA VAL A 84 18.28 -4.71 16.11
C VAL A 84 19.64 -4.06 16.35
N TYR A 85 20.37 -3.67 15.29
CA TYR A 85 21.69 -3.05 15.43
C TYR A 85 21.63 -1.70 16.17
N ASN A 86 20.60 -0.90 15.92
CA ASN A 86 20.41 0.40 16.55
C ASN A 86 19.74 0.32 17.93
N GLY A 87 19.34 -0.87 18.40
CA GLY A 87 18.56 -1.03 19.63
C GLY A 87 17.17 -0.38 19.58
N ASN A 88 16.65 -0.12 18.38
CA ASN A 88 15.37 0.56 18.17
C ASN A 88 14.21 -0.46 18.20
N LEU A 89 13.66 -0.66 19.40
CA LEU A 89 12.57 -1.61 19.64
C LEU A 89 11.30 -1.28 18.86
N GLU A 90 11.00 0.00 18.60
CA GLU A 90 9.78 0.40 17.87
C GLU A 90 9.81 -0.03 16.39
N GLU A 91 10.97 0.05 15.73
CA GLU A 91 11.11 -0.41 14.35
C GLU A 91 11.07 -1.94 14.26
N ALA A 92 11.58 -2.64 15.27
CA ALA A 92 11.56 -4.09 15.35
C ALA A 92 10.16 -4.67 15.65
N ASP A 93 9.35 -3.97 16.45
CA ASP A 93 7.97 -4.38 16.80
C ASP A 93 6.94 -4.10 15.70
N ASN A 94 7.32 -3.36 14.64
CA ASN A 94 6.39 -2.99 13.58
C ASN A 94 5.96 -4.20 12.73
N SER A 95 4.77 -4.72 13.03
CA SER A 95 4.22 -5.94 12.42
C SER A 95 3.42 -5.70 11.13
N ILE A 96 3.37 -4.46 10.61
CA ILE A 96 2.54 -4.09 9.45
C ILE A 96 2.84 -4.95 8.20
N ALA A 97 4.11 -5.27 7.96
CA ALA A 97 4.53 -6.06 6.79
C ALA A 97 4.07 -7.52 6.91
N ILE A 98 4.11 -8.10 8.12
CA ILE A 98 3.62 -9.46 8.39
C ILE A 98 2.11 -9.52 8.18
N VAL A 99 1.37 -8.56 8.74
CA VAL A 99 -0.09 -8.46 8.59
C VAL A 99 -0.47 -8.32 7.11
N TYR A 100 0.24 -7.48 6.35
CA TYR A 100 0.02 -7.35 4.92
C TYR A 100 0.24 -8.67 4.17
N MET A 101 1.30 -9.43 4.50
CA MET A 101 1.56 -10.72 3.87
C MET A 101 0.47 -11.74 4.19
N ALA A 102 0.00 -11.80 5.44
CA ALA A 102 -1.10 -12.67 5.83
C ALA A 102 -2.38 -12.41 5.01
N PHE A 103 -2.75 -11.13 4.84
CA PHE A 103 -3.88 -10.76 3.98
C PHE A 103 -3.67 -11.20 2.52
N ASN A 104 -2.46 -11.05 1.97
CA ASN A 104 -2.19 -11.49 0.60
C ASN A 104 -2.36 -13.01 0.43
N VAL A 105 -1.89 -13.81 1.40
CA VAL A 105 -2.05 -15.27 1.39
C VAL A 105 -3.53 -15.65 1.44
N ILE A 106 -4.29 -15.06 2.36
CA ILE A 106 -5.73 -15.30 2.50
C ILE A 106 -6.47 -14.96 1.20
N CYS A 107 -6.20 -13.79 0.60
CA CYS A 107 -6.78 -13.39 -0.67
C CYS A 107 -6.45 -14.36 -1.82
N LEU A 108 -5.22 -14.88 -1.86
CA LEU A 108 -4.81 -15.86 -2.86
C LEU A 108 -5.55 -17.19 -2.69
N GLU A 109 -5.65 -17.69 -1.45
CA GLU A 109 -6.38 -18.92 -1.15
C GLU A 109 -7.85 -18.83 -1.56
N PHE A 110 -8.52 -17.73 -1.20
CA PHE A 110 -9.89 -17.46 -1.63
C PHE A 110 -10.02 -17.39 -3.16
N GLY A 111 -9.08 -16.72 -3.85
CA GLY A 111 -9.07 -16.65 -5.31
C GLY A 111 -8.92 -18.01 -5.99
N VAL A 112 -8.06 -18.88 -5.45
CA VAL A 112 -7.86 -20.26 -5.95
C VAL A 112 -9.11 -21.10 -5.72
N GLN A 113 -9.71 -21.02 -4.52
CA GLN A 113 -10.94 -21.74 -4.21
C GLN A 113 -12.10 -21.30 -5.11
N LYS A 114 -12.31 -20.00 -5.30
CA LYS A 114 -13.31 -19.45 -6.22
C LYS A 114 -13.10 -19.97 -7.64
N SER A 115 -11.87 -19.96 -8.13
CA SER A 115 -11.53 -20.47 -9.48
C SER A 115 -11.81 -21.97 -9.64
N ARG A 116 -11.70 -22.77 -8.57
CA ARG A 116 -12.06 -24.19 -8.58
C ARG A 116 -13.57 -24.37 -8.64
N VAL A 117 -14.31 -23.63 -7.80
CA VAL A 117 -15.77 -23.62 -7.76
C VAL A 117 -16.36 -23.23 -9.11
N ASP A 118 -15.88 -22.15 -9.72
CA ASP A 118 -16.36 -21.66 -11.02
C ASP A 118 -16.19 -22.70 -12.16
N ARG A 119 -15.18 -23.57 -12.08
CA ARG A 119 -14.98 -24.67 -13.05
C ARG A 119 -15.93 -25.84 -12.81
N LEU A 120 -16.28 -26.11 -11.56
CA LEU A 120 -17.21 -27.18 -11.18
C LEU A 120 -18.64 -26.85 -11.63
N PHE A 121 -19.07 -25.60 -11.52
CA PHE A 121 -20.42 -25.15 -11.89
C PHE A 121 -20.62 -24.82 -13.38
N LYS A 122 -19.54 -24.77 -14.17
CA LYS A 122 -19.59 -24.57 -15.64
C LYS A 122 -19.59 -25.89 -16.44
N LYS A 123 -19.61 -27.04 -15.77
CA LYS A 123 -19.88 -28.36 -16.35
C LYS A 123 -21.34 -28.72 -16.12
#